data_AF-A0A950M509-F1
#
_entry.id   AF-A0A950M509-F1
#
_cell.length_a   1.000
_cell.length_b   1.000
_cell.length_c   1.000
_cell.angle_alpha   90.00
_cell.angle_beta   90.00
_cell.angle_gamma   90.00
#
_symmetry.space_group_name_H-M   'P 1'
#
loop_
_entity.id
_entity.type
_entity.pdbx_description
1 polymer ?
#
loop_
_entity_poly.entity_id
_entity_poly.type
_entity_poly.pdbx_seq_one_letter_code
_entity_poly.pdbx_strand_id
1 'polypeptide(L)'
;MNVDAISFLPAVAEPTLTPMAEAAGSSPVGGAFASWFEQHLRELNTQMVEADRGVQKLAAGDASNLHEVMMNLQEARMSMQLMMQVRNHLLDAYHDIAQMQL
;
A
#
# COMPACT_ATOMS: atom_id res chain seq x y z
N MET A 1 6.68 69.72 35.91
CA MET A 1 5.63 69.31 36.87
C MET A 1 4.58 68.56 36.08
N ASN A 2 4.34 67.26 36.21
CA ASN A 2 4.89 66.15 37.00
C ASN A 2 4.44 64.91 36.19
N VAL A 3 5.33 64.15 35.56
CA VAL A 3 5.75 62.80 36.01
C VAL A 3 4.91 62.26 37.18
N ASP A 4 4.14 61.18 36.98
CA ASP A 4 4.48 59.84 37.49
C ASP A 4 3.38 58.78 37.26
N ALA A 5 3.85 57.54 37.12
CA ALA A 5 3.21 56.25 37.37
C ALA A 5 1.79 55.95 36.83
N ILE A 6 1.73 55.20 35.73
CA ILE A 6 0.96 53.95 35.75
C ILE A 6 1.89 52.81 35.38
N SER A 7 2.36 52.20 36.46
CA SER A 7 2.86 50.84 36.61
C SER A 7 2.44 49.86 35.52
N PHE A 8 3.47 49.24 34.96
CA PHE A 8 3.56 47.82 34.65
C PHE A 8 2.26 47.02 34.85
N LEU A 9 1.71 46.51 33.76
CA LEU A 9 1.09 45.20 33.77
C LEU A 9 1.87 44.35 32.77
N PRO A 10 2.49 43.24 33.20
CA PRO A 10 3.10 42.33 32.23
C PRO A 10 1.98 41.80 31.35
N ALA A 11 2.19 41.89 30.04
CA ALA A 11 1.34 41.23 29.06
C ALA A 11 1.13 39.78 29.51
N VAL A 12 -0.13 39.42 29.74
CA VAL A 12 -0.54 38.01 29.81
C VAL A 12 0.03 37.36 28.56
N ALA A 13 0.96 36.44 28.79
CA ALA A 13 1.50 35.59 27.75
C ALA A 13 0.31 34.89 27.09
N GLU A 14 0.01 35.30 25.87
CA GLU A 14 -0.79 34.49 24.97
C GLU A 14 -0.14 33.10 24.93
N PRO A 15 -0.91 32.00 25.05
CA PRO A 15 -0.36 30.70 24.78
C PRO A 15 -0.04 30.71 23.28
N THR A 16 1.21 31.04 22.96
CA THR A 16 1.77 30.79 21.65
C THR A 16 1.53 29.31 21.43
N LEU A 17 0.58 28.99 20.56
CA LEU A 17 0.47 27.68 19.97
C LEU A 17 1.75 27.51 19.18
N THR A 18 2.82 27.08 19.85
CA THR A 18 3.95 26.43 19.21
C THR A 18 3.31 25.37 18.34
N PRO A 19 3.39 25.46 17.00
CA PRO A 19 3.01 24.32 16.19
C PRO A 19 4.01 23.25 16.61
N MET A 20 3.53 22.27 17.38
CA MET A 20 4.21 20.99 17.47
C MET A 20 4.30 20.52 16.03
N ALA A 21 5.50 20.65 15.49
CA ALA A 21 5.96 19.89 14.37
C ALA A 21 5.91 18.42 14.79
N GLU A 22 4.70 17.85 14.80
CA GLU A 22 4.56 16.43 14.63
C GLU A 22 4.67 16.22 13.13
N ALA A 23 5.83 15.73 12.72
CA ALA A 23 6.11 15.25 11.40
C ALA A 23 5.17 14.08 11.08
N ALA A 24 3.92 14.38 10.77
CA ALA A 24 3.11 13.55 9.91
C ALA A 24 3.69 13.72 8.51
N GLY A 25 4.84 13.07 8.29
CA GLY A 25 5.37 12.81 6.97
C GLY A 25 4.23 12.21 6.17
N SER A 26 3.66 13.02 5.29
CA SER A 26 2.64 12.60 4.36
C SER A 26 3.34 11.65 3.41
N SER A 27 3.45 10.37 3.79
CA SER A 27 3.88 9.33 2.87
C SER A 27 3.00 9.48 1.63
N PRO A 28 3.57 9.74 0.44
CA PRO A 28 2.77 9.91 -0.74
C PRO A 28 1.96 8.63 -0.91
N VAL A 29 0.63 8.74 -0.74
CA VAL A 29 -0.30 7.59 -0.78
C VAL A 29 -0.11 6.77 -2.05
N GLY A 30 0.31 7.41 -3.16
CA GLY A 30 0.65 6.74 -4.41
C GLY A 30 1.84 5.78 -4.33
N GLY A 31 2.87 6.08 -3.51
CA GLY A 31 4.03 5.19 -3.34
C GLY A 31 3.72 3.96 -2.48
N ALA A 32 2.85 4.10 -1.48
CA ALA A 32 2.46 3.02 -0.59
C ALA A 32 1.67 1.93 -1.34
N PHE A 33 0.71 2.32 -2.17
CA PHE A 33 -0.05 1.36 -2.99
C PHE A 33 0.83 0.66 -4.03
N ALA A 34 1.69 1.40 -4.74
CA ALA A 34 2.60 0.82 -5.73
C ALA A 34 3.54 -0.23 -5.08
N SER A 35 4.10 0.08 -3.92
CA SER A 35 4.97 -0.84 -3.18
C SER A 35 4.22 -2.08 -2.69
N TRP A 36 3.00 -1.90 -2.17
CA TRP A 36 2.11 -2.99 -1.77
C TRP A 36 1.76 -3.91 -2.95
N PHE A 37 1.40 -3.33 -4.10
CA PHE A 37 1.07 -4.06 -5.31
C PHE A 37 2.27 -4.84 -5.86
N GLU A 38 3.45 -4.21 -5.87
CA GLU A 38 4.70 -4.84 -6.30
C GLU A 38 5.10 -6.01 -5.38
N GLN A 39 4.88 -5.86 -4.07
CA GLN A 39 5.10 -6.93 -3.11
C GLN A 39 4.18 -8.13 -3.39
N HIS A 40 2.89 -7.90 -3.57
CA HIS A 40 1.96 -8.98 -3.89
C HIS A 40 2.19 -9.59 -5.27
N LEU A 41 2.68 -8.82 -6.25
CA LEU A 41 3.08 -9.37 -7.55
C LEU A 41 4.22 -10.38 -7.41
N ARG A 42 5.22 -10.06 -6.59
CA ARG A 42 6.34 -10.98 -6.30
C ARG A 42 5.86 -12.22 -5.54
N GLU A 43 4.97 -12.05 -4.59
CA GLU A 43 4.41 -13.14 -3.81
C GLU A 43 3.60 -14.09 -4.69
N LEU A 44 2.74 -13.55 -5.58
CA LEU A 44 2.01 -14.34 -6.56
C LEU A 44 2.95 -15.12 -7.49
N ASN A 45 4.03 -14.50 -7.96
CA ASN A 45 5.03 -15.20 -8.78
C ASN A 45 5.67 -16.37 -8.01
N THR A 46 5.97 -16.18 -6.73
CA THR A 46 6.48 -17.26 -5.87
C THR A 46 5.46 -18.39 -5.75
N GLN A 47 4.20 -18.07 -5.49
CA GLN A 47 3.11 -19.06 -5.40
C GLN A 47 2.92 -19.83 -6.71
N MET A 48 3.01 -19.17 -7.87
CA MET A 48 2.94 -19.84 -9.18
C MET A 48 4.09 -20.84 -9.37
N VAL A 49 5.32 -20.45 -9.03
CA VAL A 49 6.50 -21.33 -9.14
C VAL A 49 6.40 -22.53 -8.19
N GLU A 50 5.87 -22.34 -6.98
CA GLU A 50 5.63 -23.42 -6.04
C GLU A 50 4.54 -24.39 -6.51
N ALA A 51 3.44 -23.85 -7.05
CA ALA A 51 2.38 -24.66 -7.65
C ALA A 51 2.92 -25.51 -8.81
N ASP A 52 3.72 -24.92 -9.71
CA ASP A 52 4.35 -25.64 -10.83
C ASP A 52 5.28 -26.76 -10.34
N ARG A 53 6.09 -26.51 -9.31
CA ARG A 53 6.93 -27.54 -8.69
C ARG A 53 6.10 -28.65 -8.06
N GLY A 54 5.00 -28.31 -7.41
CA GLY A 54 4.05 -29.27 -6.84
C GLY A 54 3.47 -30.19 -7.91
N VAL A 55 3.04 -29.61 -9.03
CA VAL A 55 2.52 -30.36 -10.19
C VAL A 55 3.59 -31.28 -10.78
N GLN A 56 4.84 -30.82 -10.90
CA GLN A 56 5.94 -31.66 -11.39
C GLN A 56 6.23 -32.86 -10.47
N LYS A 57 6.25 -32.65 -9.14
CA LYS A 57 6.45 -33.74 -8.18
C LYS A 57 5.32 -34.77 -8.24
N LEU A 58 4.09 -34.29 -8.35
CA LEU A 58 2.92 -35.13 -8.52
C LEU A 58 2.99 -35.97 -9.81
N ALA A 59 3.39 -35.35 -10.93
CA ALA A 59 3.58 -36.04 -12.20
C ALA A 59 4.72 -37.07 -12.16
N ALA A 60 5.72 -36.87 -11.29
CA ALA A 60 6.79 -37.84 -11.02
C ALA A 60 6.35 -39.02 -10.12
N GLY A 61 5.09 -39.05 -9.67
CA GLY A 61 4.53 -40.12 -8.84
C GLY A 61 4.55 -39.86 -7.34
N ASP A 62 4.99 -38.67 -6.90
CA ASP A 62 4.94 -38.28 -5.50
C ASP A 62 3.53 -37.75 -5.14
N ALA A 63 2.62 -38.68 -4.87
CA ALA A 63 1.22 -38.39 -4.55
C ALA A 63 0.98 -37.96 -3.10
N SER A 64 2.04 -37.91 -2.26
CA SER A 64 1.92 -37.67 -0.82
C SER A 64 1.31 -36.30 -0.48
N ASN A 65 1.43 -35.32 -1.38
CA ASN A 65 0.96 -33.94 -1.16
C ASN A 65 -0.02 -33.46 -2.24
N LEU A 66 -0.71 -34.35 -2.94
CA LEU A 66 -1.66 -33.98 -4.02
C LEU A 66 -2.67 -32.90 -3.58
N HIS A 67 -3.25 -33.04 -2.38
CA HIS A 67 -4.24 -32.10 -1.89
C HIS A 67 -3.68 -30.68 -1.73
N GLU A 68 -2.48 -30.58 -1.17
CA GLU A 68 -1.76 -29.31 -0.97
C GLU A 68 -1.38 -28.67 -2.32
N VAL A 69 -0.88 -29.47 -3.27
CA VAL A 69 -0.58 -29.00 -4.63
C VAL A 69 -1.83 -28.43 -5.31
N MET A 70 -2.96 -29.12 -5.20
CA MET A 70 -4.23 -28.67 -5.79
C MET A 70 -4.74 -27.41 -5.10
N MET A 71 -4.59 -27.29 -3.78
CA MET A 71 -4.97 -26.11 -3.02
C MET A 71 -4.11 -24.90 -3.42
N ASN A 72 -2.79 -25.06 -3.47
CA ASN A 72 -1.85 -24.01 -3.88
C ASN A 72 -2.12 -23.57 -5.33
N LEU A 73 -2.45 -24.50 -6.22
CA LEU A 73 -2.82 -24.18 -7.61
C LEU A 73 -4.13 -23.37 -7.69
N GLN A 74 -5.13 -23.73 -6.89
CA GLN A 74 -6.40 -23.01 -6.82
C GLN A 74 -6.21 -21.59 -6.26
N GLU A 75 -5.41 -21.46 -5.20
CA GLU A 75 -5.08 -20.17 -4.61
C GLU A 75 -4.33 -19.28 -5.60
N ALA A 76 -3.25 -19.78 -6.21
CA ALA A 76 -2.47 -19.05 -7.22
C ALA A 76 -3.36 -18.58 -8.39
N ARG A 77 -4.30 -19.43 -8.85
CA ARG A 77 -5.25 -19.07 -9.91
C ARG A 77 -6.18 -17.93 -9.49
N MET A 78 -6.75 -18.00 -8.29
CA MET A 78 -7.67 -16.98 -7.79
C MET A 78 -6.96 -15.65 -7.58
N SER A 79 -5.76 -15.68 -7.00
CA SER A 79 -4.90 -14.51 -6.80
C SER A 79 -4.49 -13.87 -8.15
N MET A 80 -4.19 -14.68 -9.16
CA MET A 80 -3.88 -14.18 -10.50
C MET A 80 -5.09 -13.53 -11.17
N GLN A 81 -6.29 -14.10 -11.02
CA GLN A 81 -7.52 -13.49 -11.52
C GLN A 81 -7.76 -12.12 -10.88
N LEU A 82 -7.62 -12.03 -9.56
CA LEU A 82 -7.72 -10.76 -8.84
C LEU A 82 -6.69 -9.74 -9.35
N MET A 83 -5.45 -10.15 -9.55
CA MET A 83 -4.40 -9.26 -10.02
C MET A 83 -4.65 -8.72 -11.44
N MET A 84 -5.23 -9.54 -12.33
CA MET A 84 -5.66 -9.08 -13.65
C MET A 84 -6.78 -8.04 -13.56
N GLN A 85 -7.72 -8.20 -12.63
CA GLN A 85 -8.77 -7.20 -12.39
C GLN A 85 -8.17 -5.88 -11.90
N VAL A 86 -7.23 -5.93 -10.96
CA VAL A 86 -6.52 -4.75 -10.47
C VAL A 86 -5.75 -4.07 -11.62
N ARG A 87 -5.01 -4.84 -12.43
CA ARG A 87 -4.29 -4.32 -13.60
C ARG A 87 -5.24 -3.60 -14.56
N ASN A 88 -6.38 -4.20 -14.89
CA ASN A 88 -7.35 -3.59 -15.80
C ASN A 88 -7.89 -2.29 -15.20
N HIS A 89 -8.25 -2.30 -13.91
CA HIS A 89 -8.78 -1.11 -13.24
C HIS A 89 -7.76 0.04 -13.17
N LEU A 90 -6.47 -0.27 -12.99
CA LEU A 90 -5.39 0.71 -13.05
C LEU A 90 -5.25 1.33 -14.45
N LEU A 91 -5.35 0.52 -15.50
CA LEU A 91 -5.31 1.01 -16.89
C LEU A 91 -6.52 1.90 -17.20
N ASP A 92 -7.71 1.50 -16.73
CA ASP A 92 -8.94 2.27 -16.88
C ASP A 92 -8.85 3.61 -16.16
N ALA A 93 -8.37 3.62 -14.90
CA ALA A 93 -8.18 4.85 -14.13
C ALA A 93 -7.17 5.80 -14.77
N TYR A 94 -6.09 5.27 -15.35
CA TYR A 94 -5.15 6.09 -16.11
C TYR A 94 -5.81 6.71 -17.35
N HIS A 95 -6.60 5.93 -18.09
CA HIS A 95 -7.30 6.42 -19.27
C HIS A 95 -8.33 7.50 -18.92
N ASP A 96 -9.11 7.31 -17.86
CA ASP A 96 -10.12 8.28 -17.40
C ASP A 96 -9.49 9.62 -17.02
N ILE A 97 -8.39 9.60 -16.26
CA ILE A 97 -7.61 10.80 -15.90
C ILE A 97 -7.05 11.50 -17.15
N ALA A 98 -6.59 10.74 -18.15
CA ALA A 98 -6.08 11.29 -19.40
C ALA A 98 -7.19 11.94 -20.24
N GLN A 99 -8.40 11.39 -20.19
CA GLN A 99 -9.54 11.86 -20.95
C GLN A 99 -10.20 13.10 -20.34
N MET A 100 -10.11 13.29 -19.03
CA MET A 100 -10.51 14.54 -18.35
C MET A 100 -9.63 15.75 -18.68
N GLN A 101 -8.40 15.53 -19.16
CA GLN A 101 -7.43 16.60 -19.46
C GLN A 101 -7.44 17.08 -20.92
N LEU A 102 -8.22 16.42 -21.78
CA LEU A 102 -8.46 16.82 -23.18
C LEU A 102 -9.80 17.55 -23.30
#